data_AF-U6DMQ2-F1
#
_entry.id   AF-U6DMQ2-F1
#
_cell.length_a   1.000
_cell.length_b   1.000
_cell.length_c   1.000
_cell.angle_alpha   90.00
_cell.angle_beta   90.00
_cell.angle_gamma   90.00
#
_symmetry.space_group_name_H-M   'P 1'
#
loop_
_entity.id
_entity.type
_entity.pdbx_description
1 polymer ?
#
loop_
_entity_poly.entity_id
_entity_poly.type
_entity_poly.pdbx_seq_one_letter_code
_entity_poly.pdbx_strand_id
1 'polypeptide(L)'
;MAKCFSLVLLLASIWTTRLLVTSLRIEELSTSGPCRIMGVTLVNKRAAQQLNFAEAQEACRLMGLTLASKDQVEAAWRFGFETCSYGWVADKFLVIPRILPNPKCGKNGTGVLIWRNSVSKKFLAYCYNSSDIWINSC
;
A
#
# COMPACT_ATOMS: atom_id res chain seq x y z
N MET A 1 -6.39 58.72 -3.61
CA MET A 1 -5.80 57.60 -4.37
C MET A 1 -5.40 56.50 -3.38
N ALA A 2 -6.32 55.61 -2.99
CA ALA A 2 -6.03 54.48 -2.10
C ALA A 2 -7.18 53.45 -2.13
N LYS A 3 -7.53 52.93 -3.32
CA LYS A 3 -8.55 51.86 -3.43
C LYS A 3 -8.21 50.70 -4.38
N CYS A 4 -7.07 50.71 -5.09
CA CYS A 4 -6.69 49.58 -5.95
C CYS A 4 -5.72 48.57 -5.30
N PHE A 5 -5.06 48.91 -4.19
CA PHE A 5 -4.03 48.05 -3.60
C PHE A 5 -4.57 46.84 -2.80
N SER A 6 -5.85 46.83 -2.42
CA SER A 6 -6.43 45.75 -1.60
C SER A 6 -6.95 44.54 -2.37
N LEU A 7 -7.30 44.67 -3.66
CA LEU A 7 -7.82 43.52 -4.43
C LEU A 7 -6.72 42.63 -5.03
N VAL A 8 -5.54 43.20 -5.32
CA VAL A 8 -4.43 42.45 -5.94
C VAL A 8 -3.78 41.46 -4.95
N LEU A 9 -3.78 41.77 -3.66
CA LEU A 9 -3.21 40.92 -2.61
C LEU A 9 -4.08 39.70 -2.26
N LEU A 10 -5.40 39.77 -2.48
CA LEU A 10 -6.32 38.64 -2.22
C LEU A 10 -6.34 37.59 -3.35
N LEU A 11 -5.91 37.95 -4.56
CA LEU A 11 -5.78 37.00 -5.67
C LEU A 11 -4.39 36.33 -5.70
N ALA A 12 -3.37 36.93 -5.09
CA ALA A 12 -2.03 36.38 -4.98
C ALA A 12 -1.90 35.26 -3.92
N SER A 13 -2.81 35.20 -2.94
CA SER A 13 -2.82 34.17 -1.89
C SER A 13 -3.41 32.82 -2.33
N ILE A 14 -4.07 32.77 -3.49
CA ILE A 14 -4.66 31.54 -4.04
C ILE A 14 -3.61 30.73 -4.83
N TRP A 15 -2.48 31.33 -5.18
CA TRP A 15 -1.43 30.69 -5.99
C TRP A 15 -0.28 30.04 -5.20
N THR A 16 -0.16 30.27 -3.89
CA THR A 16 0.97 29.77 -3.10
C THR A 16 0.66 28.54 -2.24
N THR A 17 -0.60 28.09 -2.15
CA THR A 17 -0.99 26.97 -1.28
C THR A 17 -1.05 25.59 -1.94
N ARG A 18 -0.65 25.44 -3.21
CA ARG A 18 -0.82 24.17 -3.96
C ARG A 18 0.46 23.52 -4.49
N LEU A 19 1.60 23.67 -3.81
CA LEU A 19 2.84 23.04 -4.25
C LEU A 19 3.60 22.42 -3.07
N LEU A 20 3.14 21.26 -2.57
CA LEU A 20 3.95 20.05 -2.31
C LEU A 20 3.17 18.90 -1.64
N VAL A 21 1.99 18.52 -2.17
CA VAL A 21 1.44 17.20 -1.82
C VAL A 21 1.62 16.33 -3.04
N THR A 22 2.59 15.40 -2.99
CA THR A 22 2.61 14.28 -3.93
C THR A 22 1.38 13.43 -3.65
N SER A 23 0.24 13.86 -4.19
CA SER A 23 -1.04 13.18 -4.03
C SER A 23 -0.96 11.93 -4.88
N LEU A 24 -0.67 10.80 -4.23
CA LEU A 24 -0.97 9.50 -4.80
C LEU A 24 -2.45 9.51 -5.24
N ARG A 25 -2.73 9.13 -6.48
CA ARG A 25 -4.10 9.09 -7.00
C ARG A 25 -4.57 7.65 -7.09
N ILE A 26 -5.88 7.43 -6.89
CA ILE A 26 -6.49 6.09 -7.02
C ILE A 26 -6.24 5.50 -8.40
N GLU A 27 -6.26 6.32 -9.45
CA GLU A 27 -6.02 5.92 -10.84
C GLU A 27 -4.62 5.32 -11.07
N GLU A 28 -3.66 5.65 -10.22
CA GLU A 28 -2.28 5.14 -10.28
C GLU A 28 -2.11 3.80 -9.57
N LEU A 29 -3.15 3.31 -8.87
CA LEU A 29 -3.09 2.08 -8.09
C LEU A 29 -3.68 0.90 -8.84
N SER A 30 -3.15 -0.28 -8.54
CA SER A 30 -3.65 -1.57 -9.02
C SER A 30 -3.53 -2.63 -7.94
N THR A 31 -4.43 -3.61 -7.99
CA THR A 31 -4.24 -4.88 -7.29
C THR A 31 -3.40 -5.81 -8.16
N SER A 32 -2.44 -6.52 -7.56
CA SER A 32 -1.55 -7.44 -8.28
C SER A 32 -2.19 -8.82 -8.54
N GLY A 33 -3.44 -9.05 -8.11
CA GLY A 33 -4.14 -10.31 -8.29
C GLY A 33 -5.67 -10.13 -8.36
N PRO A 34 -6.40 -11.15 -8.85
CA PRO A 34 -7.84 -11.09 -9.05
C PRO A 34 -8.64 -11.24 -7.75
N CYS A 35 -8.06 -11.87 -6.73
CA CYS A 35 -8.78 -12.27 -5.53
C CYS A 35 -8.21 -11.62 -4.27
N ARG A 36 -9.07 -11.41 -3.27
CA ARG A 36 -8.71 -11.18 -1.86
C ARG A 36 -8.84 -12.50 -1.11
N ILE A 37 -7.82 -12.87 -0.33
CA ILE A 37 -7.86 -14.07 0.53
C ILE A 37 -7.92 -13.61 1.98
N MET A 38 -8.96 -14.01 2.72
CA MET A 38 -9.24 -13.52 4.07
C MET A 38 -9.16 -11.99 4.16
N GLY A 39 -9.73 -11.29 3.18
CA GLY A 39 -9.67 -9.83 3.08
C GLY A 39 -8.34 -9.24 2.60
N VAL A 40 -7.27 -10.03 2.48
CA VAL A 40 -5.93 -9.55 2.10
C VAL A 40 -5.75 -9.52 0.58
N THR A 41 -5.20 -8.43 0.06
CA THR A 41 -4.72 -8.31 -1.34
C THR A 41 -3.42 -7.52 -1.40
N LEU A 42 -2.73 -7.66 -2.52
CA LEU A 42 -1.47 -6.99 -2.81
C LEU A 42 -1.72 -5.79 -3.72
N VAL A 43 -1.30 -4.60 -3.28
CA VAL A 43 -1.49 -3.33 -3.99
C VAL A 43 -0.14 -2.75 -4.41
N ASN A 44 -0.12 -2.16 -5.60
CA ASN A 44 1.06 -1.52 -6.19
C ASN A 44 0.68 -0.26 -6.96
N LYS A 45 1.69 0.56 -7.29
CA LYS A 45 1.58 1.62 -8.29
C LYS A 45 1.68 1.03 -9.69
N ARG A 46 0.83 1.45 -10.63
CA ARG A 46 0.89 1.02 -12.04
C ARG A 46 2.22 1.40 -12.70
N ALA A 47 2.66 2.65 -12.53
CA ALA A 47 3.85 3.17 -13.22
C ALA A 47 5.19 2.74 -12.60
N ALA A 48 5.25 2.60 -11.27
CA ALA A 48 6.50 2.36 -10.54
C ALA A 48 6.55 1.00 -9.80
N GLN A 49 5.45 0.24 -9.82
CA GLN A 49 5.23 -1.06 -9.15
C GLN A 49 5.43 -1.07 -7.63
N GLN A 50 5.95 -0.02 -7.02
CA GLN A 50 6.38 -0.01 -5.62
C GLN A 50 6.08 1.33 -4.92
N LEU A 51 5.92 1.24 -3.61
CA LEU A 51 5.45 2.24 -2.66
C LEU A 51 6.40 2.25 -1.45
N ASN A 52 6.77 3.42 -0.95
CA ASN A 52 7.36 3.48 0.39
C ASN A 52 6.29 3.24 1.48
N PHE A 53 6.65 3.16 2.77
CA PHE A 53 5.69 2.83 3.81
C PHE A 53 4.51 3.83 3.89
N ALA A 54 4.79 5.13 3.83
CA ALA A 54 3.74 6.16 3.90
C ALA A 54 2.82 6.11 2.67
N GLU A 55 3.41 5.91 1.49
CA GLU A 55 2.64 5.73 0.26
C GLU A 55 1.82 4.44 0.28
N ALA A 56 2.32 3.36 0.88
CA ALA A 56 1.60 2.10 1.01
C ALA A 56 0.36 2.23 1.90
N GLN A 57 0.51 2.90 3.04
CA GLN A 57 -0.60 3.19 3.94
C GLN A 57 -1.68 4.04 3.23
N GLU A 58 -1.24 5.08 2.51
CA GLU A 58 -2.15 5.94 1.75
C GLU A 58 -2.81 5.21 0.57
N ALA A 59 -2.07 4.32 -0.11
CA ALA A 59 -2.59 3.51 -1.20
C ALA A 59 -3.76 2.63 -0.75
N CYS A 60 -3.60 1.90 0.36
CA CYS A 60 -4.69 1.09 0.89
C CYS A 60 -5.90 1.96 1.26
N ARG A 61 -5.67 3.09 1.95
CA ARG A 61 -6.73 4.03 2.36
C ARG A 61 -7.53 4.56 1.17
N LEU A 62 -6.84 4.96 0.10
CA LEU A 62 -7.45 5.45 -1.13
C LEU A 62 -8.31 4.39 -1.84
N MET A 63 -7.98 3.12 -1.67
CA MET A 63 -8.78 1.99 -2.18
C MET A 63 -9.92 1.56 -1.25
N GLY A 64 -10.17 2.31 -0.16
CA GLY A 64 -11.17 1.93 0.85
C GLY A 64 -10.75 0.75 1.73
N LEU A 65 -9.44 0.46 1.78
CA LEU A 65 -8.84 -0.62 2.54
C LEU A 65 -7.98 -0.07 3.68
N THR A 66 -7.48 -0.96 4.53
CA THR A 66 -6.45 -0.65 5.54
C THR A 66 -5.14 -1.32 5.18
N LEU A 67 -4.00 -0.82 5.66
CA LEU A 67 -2.75 -1.57 5.55
C LEU A 67 -2.88 -2.82 6.43
N ALA A 68 -2.66 -4.01 5.87
CA ALA A 68 -2.85 -5.26 6.59
C ALA A 68 -1.81 -5.40 7.71
N SER A 69 -2.18 -5.97 8.86
CA SER A 69 -1.20 -6.43 9.84
C SER A 69 -0.52 -7.73 9.39
N LYS A 70 0.64 -8.05 9.96
CA LYS A 70 1.27 -9.37 9.76
C LYS A 70 0.29 -10.50 10.07
N ASP A 71 -0.47 -10.38 11.16
CA ASP A 71 -1.40 -11.43 11.59
C ASP A 71 -2.53 -11.66 10.59
N GLN A 72 -3.02 -10.60 9.95
CA GLN A 72 -3.99 -10.70 8.85
C GLN A 72 -3.38 -11.39 7.62
N VAL A 73 -2.13 -11.06 7.26
CA VAL A 73 -1.41 -11.76 6.19
C VAL A 73 -1.19 -13.24 6.54
N GLU A 74 -0.92 -13.56 7.81
CA GLU A 74 -0.76 -14.93 8.28
C GLU A 74 -2.07 -15.71 8.28
N ALA A 75 -3.20 -15.07 8.59
CA ALA A 75 -4.52 -15.65 8.42
C ALA A 75 -4.76 -15.99 6.93
N ALA A 76 -4.51 -15.05 6.01
CA ALA A 76 -4.63 -15.32 4.58
C ALA A 76 -3.70 -16.45 4.10
N TRP A 77 -2.45 -16.48 4.60
CA TRP A 77 -1.46 -17.50 4.25
C TRP A 77 -1.93 -18.93 4.62
N ARG A 78 -2.60 -19.09 5.77
CA ARG A 78 -3.21 -20.38 6.17
C ARG A 78 -4.26 -20.88 5.17
N PHE A 79 -4.82 -20.00 4.35
CA PHE A 79 -5.81 -20.30 3.32
C PHE A 79 -5.24 -20.22 1.89
N GLY A 80 -3.92 -20.37 1.73
CA GLY A 80 -3.33 -20.49 0.39
C GLY A 80 -2.76 -19.19 -0.19
N PHE A 81 -2.75 -18.09 0.56
CA PHE A 81 -2.17 -16.83 0.08
C PHE A 81 -0.63 -16.87 0.11
N GLU A 82 0.01 -16.96 -1.05
CA GLU A 82 1.45 -16.77 -1.20
C GLU A 82 1.80 -15.78 -2.32
N THR A 83 2.95 -15.13 -2.21
CA THR A 83 3.48 -14.23 -3.25
C THR A 83 4.99 -14.42 -3.39
N CYS A 84 5.56 -13.89 -4.49
CA CYS A 84 7.01 -13.68 -4.62
C CYS A 84 7.32 -12.18 -4.56
N SER A 85 6.69 -11.45 -3.64
CA SER A 85 6.85 -10.00 -3.51
C SER A 85 6.86 -9.58 -2.05
N TYR A 86 7.84 -8.75 -1.70
CA TYR A 86 7.87 -8.09 -0.40
C TYR A 86 6.81 -6.98 -0.39
N GLY A 87 6.01 -6.94 0.67
CA GLY A 87 4.99 -5.92 0.86
C GLY A 87 4.97 -5.36 2.26
N TRP A 88 4.71 -4.06 2.38
CA TRP A 88 4.52 -3.36 3.66
C TRP A 88 3.28 -3.86 4.39
N VAL A 89 3.39 -3.97 5.71
CA VAL A 89 2.30 -4.25 6.65
C VAL A 89 2.22 -3.14 7.72
N ALA A 90 1.08 -3.04 8.41
CA ALA A 90 0.81 -2.05 9.46
C ALA A 90 1.88 -2.01 10.56
N ASP A 91 2.52 -3.15 10.80
CA ASP A 91 3.61 -3.34 11.77
C ASP A 91 4.93 -2.63 11.40
N LYS A 92 4.96 -1.83 10.31
CA LYS A 92 6.11 -1.03 9.85
C LYS A 92 7.33 -1.85 9.44
N PHE A 93 7.10 -3.05 8.95
CA PHE A 93 8.10 -3.88 8.27
C PHE A 93 7.50 -4.50 7.02
N LEU A 94 8.32 -5.23 6.28
CA LEU A 94 7.90 -5.97 5.10
C LEU A 94 7.62 -7.42 5.47
N VAL A 95 6.69 -8.05 4.76
CA VAL A 95 6.53 -9.51 4.79
C VAL A 95 6.55 -10.11 3.39
N ILE A 96 6.82 -11.41 3.31
CA ILE A 96 6.63 -12.23 2.12
C ILE A 96 6.03 -13.59 2.54
N PRO A 97 4.73 -13.83 2.27
CA PRO A 97 4.07 -15.10 2.57
C PRO A 97 4.47 -16.15 1.53
N ARG A 98 5.01 -17.28 1.99
CA ARG A 98 5.44 -18.42 1.15
C ARG A 98 4.85 -19.73 1.67
N ILE A 99 4.12 -20.47 0.84
CA ILE A 99 3.67 -21.83 1.20
C ILE A 99 4.74 -22.81 0.79
N LEU A 100 5.21 -22.70 -0.46
CA LEU A 100 6.29 -23.52 -0.98
C LEU A 100 7.63 -22.77 -0.93
N PRO A 101 8.72 -23.47 -0.52
CA PRO A 101 10.06 -22.89 -0.58
C PRO A 101 10.41 -22.54 -2.03
N ASN A 102 11.02 -21.38 -2.23
CA ASN A 102 11.48 -20.94 -3.54
C ASN A 102 12.83 -20.22 -3.42
N PRO A 103 13.90 -20.68 -4.11
CA PRO A 103 15.22 -20.05 -4.03
C PRO A 103 15.24 -18.57 -4.46
N LYS A 104 14.26 -18.13 -5.27
CA LYS A 104 14.14 -16.75 -5.75
C LYS A 104 13.26 -15.87 -4.84
N CYS A 105 12.57 -16.44 -3.85
CA CYS A 105 11.61 -15.72 -3.01
C CYS A 105 11.88 -15.98 -1.53
N GLY A 106 12.05 -14.94 -0.72
CA GLY A 106 12.11 -15.08 0.74
C GLY A 106 13.21 -16.02 1.26
N LYS A 107 14.39 -16.03 0.62
CA LYS A 107 15.53 -16.89 1.00
C LYS A 107 15.15 -18.38 1.16
N ASN A 108 14.27 -18.88 0.29
CA ASN A 108 13.81 -20.28 0.31
C ASN A 108 13.06 -20.68 1.60
N GLY A 109 12.62 -19.72 2.42
CA GLY A 109 11.82 -19.97 3.61
C GLY A 109 10.34 -20.20 3.30
N THR A 110 9.61 -20.67 4.32
CA THR A 110 8.15 -20.85 4.30
C THR A 110 7.52 -20.12 5.48
N GLY A 111 6.21 -19.87 5.40
CA GLY A 111 5.49 -19.02 6.36
C GLY A 111 5.43 -17.56 5.94
N VAL A 112 5.04 -16.69 6.88
CA VAL A 112 5.06 -15.23 6.69
C VAL A 112 6.40 -14.69 7.16
N LEU A 113 7.35 -14.59 6.24
CA LEU A 113 8.72 -14.20 6.53
C LEU A 113 8.82 -12.68 6.69
N ILE A 114 9.46 -12.22 7.77
CA ILE A 114 9.63 -10.79 8.09
C ILE A 114 10.92 -10.23 7.47
N TRP A 115 10.84 -9.02 6.91
CA TRP A 115 11.99 -8.24 6.48
C TRP A 115 11.95 -6.82 7.04
N ARG A 116 12.99 -6.42 7.77
CA ARG A 116 13.14 -5.03 8.23
C ARG A 116 13.95 -4.24 7.22
N ASN A 117 13.45 -3.07 6.87
CA ASN A 117 14.14 -2.12 5.99
C ASN A 117 13.76 -0.69 6.39
N SER A 118 14.49 0.30 5.88
CA SER A 118 14.12 1.70 6.04
C SER A 118 12.75 1.97 5.41
N VAL A 119 11.91 2.72 6.11
CA VAL A 119 10.55 3.11 5.67
C VAL A 119 10.53 3.91 4.36
N SER A 120 11.68 4.47 3.95
CA SER A 120 11.83 5.19 2.68
C SER A 120 12.05 4.26 1.47
N LYS A 121 12.39 2.99 1.69
CA LYS A 121 12.54 2.01 0.60
C LYS A 121 11.17 1.67 0.01
N LYS A 122 11.15 1.30 -1.27
CA LYS A 122 9.92 1.06 -2.02
C LYS A 122 9.70 -0.44 -2.22
N PHE A 123 8.48 -0.90 -1.94
CA PHE A 123 7.99 -2.28 -2.04
C PHE A 123 6.48 -2.28 -2.33
N LEU A 124 5.81 -3.43 -2.41
CA LEU A 124 4.35 -3.44 -2.57
C LEU A 124 3.66 -3.18 -1.22
N ALA A 125 2.34 -3.17 -1.18
CA ALA A 125 1.55 -3.03 0.04
C ALA A 125 0.60 -4.22 0.20
N TYR A 126 0.56 -4.84 1.37
CA TYR A 126 -0.55 -5.73 1.70
C TYR A 126 -1.68 -4.89 2.29
N CYS A 127 -2.83 -4.90 1.64
CA CYS A 127 -4.02 -4.20 2.10
C CYS A 127 -5.07 -5.20 2.59
N TYR A 128 -5.90 -4.80 3.53
CA TYR A 128 -6.93 -5.60 4.16
C TYR A 128 -8.31 -4.93 4.07
N ASN A 129 -9.29 -5.71 3.62
CA ASN A 129 -10.71 -5.37 3.68
C ASN A 129 -11.36 -6.01 4.91
N SER A 130 -11.75 -5.20 5.90
CA SER A 130 -12.45 -5.69 7.09
C SER A 130 -13.90 -6.14 6.83
N SER A 131 -14.47 -5.78 5.69
CA SER A 131 -15.83 -6.15 5.30
C SER A 131 -15.89 -7.48 4.53
N ASP A 132 -14.74 -8.08 4.18
CA ASP A 132 -14.72 -9.38 3.51
C ASP A 132 -15.05 -10.49 4.51
N ILE A 133 -16.19 -11.14 4.30
CA ILE A 133 -16.68 -12.28 5.12
C ILE A 133 -16.31 -13.65 4.52
N TRP A 134 -15.81 -13.68 3.28
CA TRP A 134 -15.48 -14.90 2.55
C TRP A 134 -13.98 -15.19 2.61
N ILE A 135 -13.62 -16.48 2.58
CA ILE A 135 -12.22 -16.90 2.49
C ILE A 135 -11.58 -16.40 1.20
N ASN A 136 -12.31 -16.49 0.07
CA ASN A 136 -11.84 -16.07 -1.24
C ASN A 136 -12.88 -15.15 -1.89
N SER A 137 -12.48 -13.91 -2.13
CA SER A 137 -13.30 -12.90 -2.82
C SER A 137 -12.62 -12.48 -4.13
N CYS A 138 -13.02 -13.14 -5.21
CA CYS A 138 -12.80 -12.73 -6.60
C CYS A 138 -14.17 -12.31 -7.16
#